data_AF-A0A0B6Y5L7-F1
#
_entry.id   AF-A0A0B6Y5L7-F1
#
_cell.length_a   1.000
_cell.length_b   1.000
_cell.length_c   1.000
_cell.angle_alpha   90.00
_cell.angle_beta   90.00
_cell.angle_gamma   90.00
#
_symmetry.space_group_name_H-M   'P 1'
#
loop_
_entity.id
_entity.type
_entity.pdbx_description
1 polymer ?
#
loop_
_entity_poly.entity_id
_entity_poly.type
_entity_poly.pdbx_seq_one_letter_code
_entity_poly.pdbx_strand_id
1 'polypeptide(L)'
;RARNKKHQAIVIKHGQQKKMSSITTAPTISLEKDGIRFPAVLDSPQAVGKILMQEPGKIRASEMRQSVLNKNKINERSSQQVKEAIFEYAVRQNIHEERQNQLRWQVKVGDDPISAQERYKILEDRNTAMNHYKLKTIGDLVLEDETNRLETVCVYRRTKRDAKDLAPDDATFNVYSSDLWSVRHAALERFVQAARTIIIRNRADKRLPFLKNLVKKFNRKKKMRLSLDDSKDIFESERRKLEKSVKDVPFFRAEKIQKFRFPIYVNPDVKDDMAP
;
A
#
# COMPACT_ATOMS: atom_id res chain seq x y z
N ARG A 1 -26.71 48.90 -7.20
CA ARG A 1 -27.01 47.96 -8.33
C ARG A 1 -27.13 46.55 -7.76
N ALA A 2 -28.37 46.12 -7.54
CA ALA A 2 -28.72 44.78 -7.05
C ALA A 2 -28.42 43.71 -8.10
N ARG A 3 -27.87 42.56 -7.70
CA ARG A 3 -27.88 41.34 -8.50
C ARG A 3 -28.20 40.13 -7.63
N ASN A 4 -29.38 39.57 -7.91
CA ASN A 4 -30.04 38.42 -7.32
C ASN A 4 -29.17 37.16 -7.32
N LYS A 5 -29.00 36.51 -6.15
CA LYS A 5 -28.66 35.09 -6.07
C LYS A 5 -29.97 34.31 -5.95
N LYS A 6 -30.35 33.63 -7.03
CA LYS A 6 -31.48 32.70 -7.06
C LYS A 6 -31.14 31.47 -6.23
N HIS A 7 -31.93 31.21 -5.19
CA HIS A 7 -31.98 29.92 -4.51
C HIS A 7 -32.51 28.86 -5.48
N GLN A 8 -31.73 27.82 -5.74
CA GLN A 8 -32.24 26.59 -6.34
C GLN A 8 -32.71 25.68 -5.20
N ALA A 9 -34.04 25.60 -5.06
CA ALA A 9 -34.70 24.65 -4.17
C ALA A 9 -34.58 23.25 -4.75
N ILE A 10 -34.01 22.33 -3.97
CA ILE A 10 -34.00 20.89 -4.26
C ILE A 10 -35.43 20.38 -4.01
N VAL A 11 -36.15 20.10 -5.10
CA VAL A 11 -37.47 19.48 -5.08
C VAL A 11 -37.31 18.01 -4.71
N ILE A 12 -37.57 17.67 -3.45
CA ILE A 12 -37.70 16.29 -2.99
C ILE A 12 -39.05 15.77 -3.52
N LYS A 13 -39.02 15.03 -4.62
CA LYS A 13 -40.18 14.28 -5.09
C LYS A 13 -40.42 13.09 -4.16
N HIS A 14 -41.47 13.17 -3.35
CA HIS A 14 -42.02 12.01 -2.65
C HIS A 14 -42.58 11.01 -3.67
N GLY A 15 -41.78 9.99 -4.00
CA GLY A 15 -42.24 8.81 -4.72
C GLY A 15 -43.22 8.05 -3.83
N GLN A 16 -44.48 7.98 -4.26
CA GLN A 16 -45.52 7.20 -3.61
C GLN A 16 -45.11 5.72 -3.57
N GLN A 17 -44.80 5.22 -2.37
CA GLN A 17 -44.66 3.80 -2.15
C GLN A 17 -46.05 3.16 -2.28
N LYS A 18 -46.22 2.39 -3.36
CA LYS A 18 -47.37 1.51 -3.57
C LYS A 18 -47.35 0.50 -2.42
N LYS A 19 -48.28 0.62 -1.47
CA LYS A 19 -48.49 -0.36 -0.39
C LYS A 19 -48.81 -1.71 -1.03
N MET A 20 -47.83 -2.61 -1.03
CA MET A 20 -48.09 -4.02 -1.28
C MET A 20 -48.82 -4.57 -0.06
N SER A 21 -50.05 -5.02 -0.28
CA SER A 21 -50.84 -5.78 0.66
C SER A 21 -50.02 -6.95 1.21
N SER A 22 -49.91 -7.01 2.54
CA SER A 22 -49.35 -8.13 3.28
C SER A 22 -50.14 -9.40 2.96
N ILE A 23 -49.58 -10.26 2.11
CA ILE A 23 -50.02 -11.65 2.02
C ILE A 23 -49.42 -12.37 3.21
N THR A 24 -50.29 -12.66 4.18
CA THR A 24 -50.04 -13.53 5.33
C THR A 24 -49.52 -14.88 4.85
N THR A 25 -48.21 -15.12 4.93
CA THR A 25 -47.64 -16.46 4.71
C THR A 25 -47.69 -17.24 6.01
N ALA A 26 -48.73 -18.07 6.16
CA ALA A 26 -48.78 -19.12 7.16
C ALA A 26 -47.64 -20.14 6.94
N PRO A 27 -47.13 -20.82 7.98
CA PRO A 27 -46.05 -21.79 7.86
C PRO A 27 -46.61 -23.07 7.25
N THR A 28 -46.43 -23.25 5.94
CA THR A 28 -46.95 -24.40 5.22
C THR A 28 -45.87 -25.47 5.06
N ILE A 29 -45.98 -26.56 5.82
CA ILE A 29 -45.16 -27.76 5.64
C ILE A 29 -45.54 -28.35 4.28
N SER A 30 -44.66 -28.21 3.28
CA SER A 30 -44.84 -28.84 1.98
C SER A 30 -44.48 -30.32 2.09
N LEU A 31 -45.42 -31.20 1.80
CA LEU A 31 -45.15 -32.64 1.66
C LEU A 31 -44.54 -32.87 0.27
N GLU A 32 -43.39 -33.54 0.24
CA GLU A 32 -42.72 -33.97 -1.00
C GLU A 32 -42.88 -35.48 -1.10
N LYS A 33 -43.51 -35.94 -2.18
CA LYS A 33 -43.69 -37.37 -2.47
C LYS A 33 -43.28 -37.62 -3.91
N ASP A 34 -42.34 -38.54 -4.11
CA ASP A 34 -41.84 -38.96 -5.43
C ASP A 34 -41.32 -37.79 -6.31
N GLY A 35 -40.70 -36.78 -5.70
CA GLY A 35 -40.15 -35.60 -6.40
C GLY A 35 -41.19 -34.56 -6.83
N ILE A 36 -42.46 -34.73 -6.42
CA ILE A 36 -43.57 -33.82 -6.66
C ILE A 36 -43.94 -33.13 -5.34
N ARG A 37 -44.18 -31.81 -5.41
CA ARG A 37 -44.37 -30.98 -4.21
C ARG A 37 -45.82 -30.57 -4.07
N PHE A 38 -46.44 -30.95 -2.96
CA PHE A 38 -47.83 -30.68 -2.69
C PHE A 38 -47.99 -29.41 -1.83
N PRO A 39 -48.82 -28.43 -2.24
CA PRO A 39 -49.33 -27.39 -1.35
C PRO A 39 -50.20 -28.01 -0.25
N ALA A 40 -50.24 -27.41 0.95
CA ALA A 40 -51.06 -27.96 2.05
C ALA A 40 -52.58 -27.80 1.84
N VAL A 41 -53.02 -26.99 0.89
CA VAL A 41 -54.43 -26.77 0.56
C VAL A 41 -54.61 -26.93 -0.94
N LEU A 42 -55.53 -27.81 -1.35
CA LEU A 42 -55.79 -28.21 -2.75
C LEU A 42 -57.16 -27.73 -3.26
N ASP A 43 -57.70 -26.66 -2.67
CA ASP A 43 -59.10 -26.26 -2.89
C ASP A 43 -59.30 -25.46 -4.19
N SER A 44 -58.23 -25.16 -4.92
CA SER A 44 -58.27 -24.39 -6.17
C SER A 44 -57.84 -25.24 -7.37
N PRO A 45 -58.58 -25.22 -8.50
CA PRO A 45 -58.17 -25.86 -9.75
C PRO A 45 -56.77 -25.43 -10.21
N GLN A 46 -56.33 -24.23 -9.84
CA GLN A 46 -55.00 -23.71 -10.12
C GLN A 46 -53.90 -24.44 -9.33
N ALA A 47 -54.20 -24.82 -8.08
CA ALA A 47 -53.28 -25.59 -7.24
C ALA A 47 -53.12 -27.01 -7.80
N VAL A 48 -54.22 -27.62 -8.23
CA VAL A 48 -54.23 -28.94 -8.88
C VAL A 48 -53.48 -28.91 -10.22
N GLY A 49 -53.74 -27.91 -11.06
CA GLY A 49 -53.04 -27.74 -12.34
C GLY A 49 -51.53 -27.56 -12.17
N LYS A 50 -51.07 -26.89 -11.11
CA LYS A 50 -49.64 -26.76 -10.82
C LYS A 50 -48.96 -28.10 -10.51
N ILE A 51 -49.66 -29.02 -9.83
CA ILE A 51 -49.16 -30.37 -9.51
C ILE A 51 -49.10 -31.21 -10.78
N LEU A 52 -50.15 -31.20 -11.59
CA LEU A 52 -50.21 -31.98 -12.84
C LEU A 52 -49.17 -31.55 -13.88
N MET A 53 -48.78 -30.28 -13.86
CA MET A 53 -47.74 -29.73 -14.74
C MET A 53 -46.32 -29.83 -14.15
N GLN A 54 -46.12 -30.55 -13.03
CA GLN A 54 -44.80 -30.75 -12.43
C GLN A 54 -44.15 -32.02 -13.02
N GLU A 55 -42.95 -31.87 -13.58
CA GLU A 55 -42.13 -33.00 -14.02
C GLU A 55 -41.11 -33.32 -12.92
N PRO A 56 -40.97 -34.58 -12.47
CA PRO A 56 -39.99 -34.95 -11.46
C PRO A 56 -38.57 -34.66 -11.98
N GLY A 57 -37.78 -33.93 -11.19
CA GLY A 57 -36.38 -33.60 -11.50
C GLY A 57 -36.14 -32.29 -12.29
N LYS A 58 -37.19 -31.62 -12.79
CA LYS A 58 -37.04 -30.36 -13.55
C LYS A 58 -37.51 -29.16 -12.73
N ILE A 59 -36.58 -28.32 -12.31
CA ILE A 59 -36.87 -27.12 -11.51
C ILE A 59 -37.24 -25.97 -12.45
N ARG A 60 -38.35 -25.28 -12.15
CA ARG A 60 -38.78 -24.12 -12.96
C ARG A 60 -37.88 -22.91 -12.69
N ALA A 61 -37.63 -22.11 -13.73
CA ALA A 61 -36.82 -20.89 -13.63
C ALA A 61 -37.39 -19.83 -12.64
N SER A 62 -38.70 -19.85 -12.38
CA SER A 62 -39.31 -18.99 -11.34
C SER A 62 -38.88 -19.43 -9.93
N GLU A 63 -38.81 -20.74 -9.69
CA GLU A 63 -38.45 -21.32 -8.40
C GLU A 63 -36.95 -21.20 -8.14
N MET A 64 -36.11 -21.39 -9.17
CA MET A 64 -34.67 -21.06 -9.09
C MET A 64 -34.46 -19.60 -8.69
N ARG A 65 -35.14 -18.64 -9.32
CA ARG A 65 -35.03 -17.22 -8.96
C ARG A 65 -35.45 -16.94 -7.51
N GLN A 66 -36.55 -17.55 -7.06
CA GLN A 66 -36.99 -17.42 -5.67
C GLN A 66 -35.99 -18.03 -4.68
N SER A 67 -35.34 -19.14 -5.02
CA SER A 67 -34.31 -19.76 -4.19
C SER A 67 -33.03 -18.92 -4.10
N VAL A 68 -32.61 -18.27 -5.18
CA VAL A 68 -31.47 -17.35 -5.20
C VAL A 68 -31.73 -16.09 -4.37
N LEU A 69 -32.96 -15.58 -4.38
CA LEU A 69 -33.37 -14.45 -3.54
C LEU A 69 -33.47 -14.86 -2.06
N ASN A 70 -33.97 -16.06 -1.77
CA ASN A 70 -34.12 -16.59 -0.42
C ASN A 70 -32.86 -17.37 0.01
N LYS A 71 -31.75 -16.65 0.22
CA LYS A 71 -30.42 -17.18 0.60
C LYS A 71 -30.39 -18.13 1.83
N ASN A 72 -31.47 -18.17 2.62
CA ASN A 72 -31.51 -18.78 3.95
C ASN A 72 -32.06 -20.22 4.01
N LYS A 73 -32.34 -20.89 2.88
CA LYS A 73 -32.91 -22.26 2.87
C LYS A 73 -32.14 -23.22 1.96
N ILE A 74 -30.81 -23.26 2.11
CA ILE A 74 -30.00 -24.32 1.49
C ILE A 74 -30.06 -25.53 2.41
N ASN A 75 -31.05 -26.40 2.20
CA ASN A 75 -31.06 -27.72 2.83
C ASN A 75 -30.11 -28.67 2.07
N GLU A 76 -29.59 -29.70 2.74
CA GLU A 76 -28.73 -30.73 2.14
C GLU A 76 -29.35 -31.37 0.89
N ARG A 77 -30.70 -31.42 0.85
CA ARG A 77 -31.55 -31.96 -0.23
C ARG A 77 -31.77 -31.02 -1.44
N SER A 78 -31.17 -29.83 -1.46
CA SER A 78 -31.31 -28.93 -2.61
C SER A 78 -30.57 -29.48 -3.85
N SER A 79 -31.23 -29.44 -5.02
CA SER A 79 -30.66 -29.89 -6.29
C SER A 79 -29.36 -29.16 -6.62
N GLN A 80 -28.40 -29.88 -7.22
CA GLN A 80 -27.10 -29.35 -7.63
C GLN A 80 -27.23 -28.06 -8.46
N GLN A 81 -28.21 -28.01 -9.35
CA GLN A 81 -28.49 -26.84 -10.20
C GLN A 81 -28.85 -25.58 -9.40
N VAL A 82 -29.57 -25.75 -8.29
CA VAL A 82 -29.93 -24.64 -7.39
C VAL A 82 -28.70 -24.14 -6.63
N LYS A 83 -27.86 -25.06 -6.14
CA LYS A 83 -26.62 -24.72 -5.44
C LYS A 83 -25.66 -23.95 -6.36
N GLU A 84 -25.53 -24.39 -7.60
CA GLU A 84 -24.69 -23.75 -8.63
C GLU A 84 -25.21 -22.35 -9.00
N ALA A 85 -26.52 -22.19 -9.23
CA ALA A 85 -27.11 -20.89 -9.52
C ALA A 85 -26.94 -19.87 -8.38
N ILE A 86 -27.07 -20.31 -7.12
CA ILE A 86 -26.82 -19.46 -5.95
C ILE A 86 -25.35 -19.05 -5.88
N PHE A 87 -24.44 -19.99 -6.13
CA PHE A 87 -23.00 -19.73 -6.16
C PHE A 87 -22.63 -18.71 -7.24
N GLU A 88 -23.07 -18.92 -8.49
CA GLU A 88 -22.82 -17.98 -9.58
C GLU A 88 -23.35 -16.58 -9.27
N TYR A 89 -24.54 -16.50 -8.68
CA TYR A 89 -25.12 -15.22 -8.28
C TYR A 89 -24.29 -14.52 -7.20
N ALA A 90 -23.82 -15.25 -6.19
CA ALA A 90 -22.95 -14.71 -5.14
C ALA A 90 -21.60 -14.23 -5.72
N VAL A 91 -21.01 -14.99 -6.64
CA VAL A 91 -19.78 -14.61 -7.35
C VAL A 91 -20.00 -13.31 -8.14
N ARG A 92 -21.11 -13.19 -8.88
CA ARG A 92 -21.43 -11.96 -9.63
C ARG A 92 -21.63 -10.75 -8.71
N GLN A 93 -22.23 -10.93 -7.54
CA GLN A 93 -22.38 -9.88 -6.54
C GLN A 93 -21.01 -9.42 -6.02
N ASN A 94 -20.14 -10.35 -5.62
CA ASN A 94 -18.78 -10.04 -5.17
C ASN A 94 -17.99 -9.26 -6.24
N ILE A 95 -18.06 -9.67 -7.51
CA ILE A 95 -17.42 -8.96 -8.63
C ILE A 95 -17.96 -7.54 -8.77
N HIS A 96 -19.27 -7.34 -8.61
CA HIS A 96 -19.87 -6.01 -8.69
C HIS A 96 -19.43 -5.11 -7.53
N GLU A 97 -19.42 -5.65 -6.31
CA GLU A 97 -18.94 -4.94 -5.11
C GLU A 97 -17.45 -4.58 -5.22
N GLU A 98 -16.61 -5.49 -5.72
CA GLU A 98 -15.18 -5.24 -5.92
C GLU A 98 -14.93 -4.12 -6.93
N ARG A 99 -15.68 -4.09 -8.05
CA ARG A 99 -15.61 -2.99 -9.03
C ARG A 99 -16.01 -1.63 -8.42
N GLN A 100 -17.05 -1.60 -7.59
CA GLN A 100 -17.43 -0.39 -6.86
C GLN A 100 -16.36 0.05 -5.86
N ASN A 101 -15.70 -0.92 -5.20
CA ASN A 101 -14.68 -0.62 -4.21
C ASN A 101 -13.36 -0.15 -4.85
N GLN A 102 -13.00 -0.67 -6.03
CA GLN A 102 -11.87 -0.17 -6.82
C GLN A 102 -12.02 1.33 -7.14
N LEU A 103 -13.24 1.77 -7.49
CA LEU A 103 -13.55 3.20 -7.71
C LEU A 103 -13.46 4.03 -6.42
N ARG A 104 -13.75 3.46 -5.25
CA ARG A 104 -13.62 4.13 -3.94
C ARG A 104 -12.16 4.24 -3.47
N TRP A 105 -11.32 3.26 -3.80
CA TRP A 105 -9.92 3.22 -3.39
C TRP A 105 -8.97 3.85 -4.41
N GLN A 106 -9.48 4.27 -5.57
CA GLN A 106 -8.72 5.06 -6.52
C GLN A 106 -8.43 6.45 -5.92
N VAL A 107 -7.16 6.72 -5.62
CA VAL A 107 -6.71 8.05 -5.17
C VAL A 107 -6.94 9.04 -6.30
N LYS A 108 -7.88 9.95 -6.11
CA LYS A 108 -8.15 11.03 -7.06
C LYS A 108 -7.06 12.09 -6.91
N VAL A 109 -6.20 12.18 -7.92
CA VAL A 109 -5.18 13.22 -8.00
C VAL A 109 -5.90 14.56 -8.15
N GLY A 110 -5.80 15.42 -7.13
CA GLY A 110 -6.36 16.78 -7.15
C GLY A 110 -7.70 16.99 -6.41
N ASP A 111 -8.25 15.98 -5.74
CA ASP A 111 -9.51 16.13 -4.97
C ASP A 111 -9.33 16.84 -3.62
N ASP A 112 -8.10 16.91 -3.09
CA ASP A 112 -7.77 17.66 -1.87
C ASP A 112 -6.85 18.86 -2.20
N PRO A 113 -7.39 19.94 -2.81
CA PRO A 113 -6.64 21.18 -2.89
C PRO A 113 -6.40 21.69 -1.46
N ILE A 114 -5.14 21.99 -1.14
CA ILE A 114 -4.75 22.62 0.13
C ILE A 114 -5.67 23.80 0.40
N SER A 115 -6.27 23.84 1.61
CA SER A 115 -7.14 24.94 1.98
C SER A 115 -6.38 26.26 1.90
N ALA A 116 -7.04 27.36 1.53
CA ALA A 116 -6.41 28.66 1.46
C ALA A 116 -5.71 29.03 2.80
N GLN A 117 -6.30 28.66 3.93
CA GLN A 117 -5.73 28.90 5.26
C GLN A 117 -4.45 28.10 5.50
N GLU A 118 -4.42 26.83 5.10
CA GLU A 118 -3.24 25.97 5.21
C GLU A 118 -2.13 26.48 4.29
N ARG A 119 -2.48 26.93 3.09
CA ARG A 119 -1.53 27.54 2.15
C ARG A 119 -0.90 28.81 2.75
N TYR A 120 -1.68 29.65 3.42
CA TYR A 120 -1.15 30.82 4.12
C TYR A 120 -0.21 30.43 5.27
N LYS A 121 -0.59 29.45 6.09
CA LYS A 121 0.29 28.93 7.16
C LYS A 121 1.62 28.42 6.62
N ILE A 122 1.61 27.66 5.53
CA ILE A 122 2.84 27.15 4.91
C ILE A 122 3.75 28.30 4.45
N LEU A 123 3.17 29.37 3.89
CA LEU A 123 3.94 30.54 3.46
C LEU A 123 4.54 31.30 4.65
N GLU A 124 3.78 31.44 5.73
CA GLU A 124 4.22 32.08 6.97
C GLU A 124 5.34 31.28 7.66
N ASP A 125 5.17 29.96 7.80
CA ASP A 125 6.17 29.04 8.36
C ASP A 125 7.47 29.07 7.53
N ARG A 126 7.35 29.11 6.20
CA ARG A 126 8.51 29.23 5.32
C ARG A 126 9.23 30.57 5.52
N ASN A 127 8.49 31.67 5.65
CA ASN A 127 9.07 33.00 5.82
C ASN A 127 9.77 33.13 7.19
N THR A 128 9.14 32.63 8.25
CA THR A 128 9.71 32.61 9.60
C THR A 128 10.98 31.75 9.66
N ALA A 129 10.98 30.56 9.05
CA ALA A 129 12.16 29.70 8.96
C ALA A 129 13.29 30.36 8.16
N MET A 130 12.97 31.04 7.06
CA MET A 130 13.95 31.77 6.25
C MET A 130 14.59 32.92 7.03
N ASN A 131 13.78 33.70 7.74
CA ASN A 131 14.27 34.81 8.57
C ASN A 131 15.15 34.31 9.72
N HIS A 132 14.75 33.20 10.35
CA HIS A 132 15.55 32.55 11.39
C HIS A 132 16.91 32.08 10.88
N TYR A 133 16.95 31.43 9.71
CA TYR A 133 18.19 30.98 9.08
C TYR A 133 19.12 32.15 8.73
N LYS A 134 18.57 33.23 8.15
CA LYS A 134 19.33 34.46 7.84
C LYS A 134 19.97 35.07 9.09
N LEU A 135 19.20 35.20 10.17
CA LEU A 135 19.68 35.76 11.44
C LEU A 135 20.69 34.84 12.17
N LYS A 136 20.41 33.53 12.26
CA LYS A 136 21.21 32.63 13.12
C LYS A 136 22.36 31.94 12.42
N THR A 137 22.24 31.66 11.12
CA THR A 137 23.23 30.84 10.40
C THR A 137 24.11 31.69 9.49
N ILE A 138 23.53 32.66 8.80
CA ILE A 138 24.29 33.58 7.92
C ILE A 138 24.78 34.80 8.72
N GLY A 139 24.00 35.27 9.70
CA GLY A 139 24.31 36.47 10.46
C GLY A 139 23.92 37.76 9.74
N ASP A 140 22.99 37.67 8.77
CA ASP A 140 22.45 38.84 8.08
C ASP A 140 21.71 39.73 9.07
N LEU A 141 22.10 41.01 9.11
CA LEU A 141 21.55 42.00 10.02
C LEU A 141 20.17 42.45 9.53
N VAL A 142 19.17 42.39 10.41
CA VAL A 142 17.86 43.00 10.16
C VAL A 142 17.97 44.49 10.45
N LEU A 143 17.71 45.33 9.45
CA LEU A 143 17.89 46.78 9.50
C LEU A 143 17.23 47.43 10.73
N GLU A 144 15.99 47.05 11.06
CA GLU A 144 15.28 47.63 12.20
C GLU A 144 15.90 47.24 13.55
N ASP A 145 16.40 46.00 13.68
CA ASP A 145 17.08 45.55 14.89
C ASP A 145 18.46 46.22 15.04
N GLU A 146 19.16 46.47 13.92
CA GLU A 146 20.46 47.15 13.94
C GLU A 146 20.32 48.63 14.31
N THR A 147 19.24 49.31 13.88
CA THR A 147 18.99 50.71 14.28
C THR A 147 18.72 50.87 15.79
N ASN A 148 18.26 49.81 16.46
CA ASN A 148 17.98 49.80 17.90
C ASN A 148 19.13 49.21 18.73
N ARG A 149 20.26 48.89 18.10
CA ARG A 149 21.39 48.22 18.75
C ARG A 149 22.13 49.19 19.67
N LEU A 150 22.07 48.91 20.97
CA LEU A 150 22.70 49.75 21.99
C LEU A 150 24.23 49.55 22.09
N GLU A 151 24.73 48.38 21.68
CA GLU A 151 26.15 48.03 21.79
C GLU A 151 26.62 47.19 20.60
N THR A 152 27.81 47.52 20.08
CA THR A 152 28.45 46.76 19.01
C THR A 152 29.50 45.83 19.59
N VAL A 153 29.39 44.52 19.33
CA VAL A 153 30.37 43.52 19.78
C VAL A 153 31.34 43.25 18.63
N CYS A 154 32.61 43.59 18.80
CA CYS A 154 33.66 43.23 17.85
C CYS A 154 34.08 41.77 18.11
N VAL A 155 33.73 40.87 17.20
CA VAL A 155 34.12 39.45 17.29
C VAL A 155 35.45 39.28 16.57
N TYR A 156 36.54 39.17 17.32
CA TYR A 156 37.87 38.99 16.76
C TYR A 156 38.06 37.51 16.35
N ARG A 157 37.70 37.16 15.11
CA ARG A 157 38.10 35.89 14.51
C ARG A 157 39.53 36.02 13.99
N ARG A 158 40.53 35.59 14.78
CA ARG A 158 41.90 35.44 14.27
C ARG A 158 41.94 34.31 13.26
N THR A 159 42.08 34.64 11.99
CA THR A 159 42.68 33.74 11.01
C THR A 159 44.20 33.79 11.23
N LYS A 160 44.77 32.71 11.77
CA LYS A 160 46.22 32.57 11.88
C LYS A 160 46.76 32.31 10.46
N ARG A 161 47.51 33.26 9.92
CA ARG A 161 48.33 33.08 8.72
C ARG A 161 49.78 33.22 9.15
N ASP A 162 50.62 32.26 8.79
CA ASP A 162 52.04 32.38 9.11
C ASP A 162 52.65 33.45 8.19
N ALA A 163 53.63 34.22 8.66
CA ALA A 163 54.22 35.33 7.88
C ALA A 163 54.93 34.87 6.58
N LYS A 164 55.08 33.55 6.39
CA LYS A 164 55.61 32.91 5.18
C LYS A 164 54.52 32.43 4.22
N ASP A 165 53.26 32.46 4.64
CA ASP A 165 52.12 32.14 3.79
C ASP A 165 51.87 33.33 2.86
N LEU A 166 52.59 33.37 1.74
CA LEU A 166 52.20 34.23 0.63
C LEU A 166 50.83 33.77 0.12
N ALA A 167 49.97 34.72 -0.20
CA ALA A 167 48.78 34.40 -0.98
C ALA A 167 49.24 33.73 -2.29
N PRO A 168 48.56 32.67 -2.76
CA PRO A 168 48.91 32.07 -4.04
C PRO A 168 48.83 33.13 -5.14
N ASP A 169 49.96 33.42 -5.79
CA ASP A 169 50.10 34.47 -6.82
C ASP A 169 49.28 34.16 -8.08
N ASP A 170 49.00 32.88 -8.34
CA ASP A 170 48.21 32.45 -9.47
C ASP A 170 46.77 32.17 -9.05
N ALA A 171 45.88 33.12 -9.35
CA ALA A 171 44.45 32.82 -9.42
C ALA A 171 44.23 31.81 -10.57
N THR A 172 44.25 30.51 -10.25
CA THR A 172 43.99 29.47 -11.24
C THR A 172 42.50 29.40 -11.54
N PHE A 173 42.08 30.03 -12.64
CA PHE A 173 40.74 29.86 -13.23
C PHE A 173 40.66 28.53 -14.00
N ASN A 174 40.87 27.42 -13.30
CA ASN A 174 40.66 26.11 -13.89
C ASN A 174 39.17 25.76 -13.81
N VAL A 175 38.45 25.89 -14.92
CA VAL A 175 37.00 25.56 -14.99
C VAL A 175 36.71 24.10 -14.58
N TYR A 176 37.71 23.22 -14.67
CA TYR A 176 37.61 21.81 -14.31
C TYR A 176 38.19 21.46 -12.92
N SER A 177 38.69 22.42 -12.13
CA SER A 177 39.11 22.14 -10.73
C SER A 177 37.92 21.79 -9.84
N SER A 178 36.73 22.27 -10.21
CA SER A 178 35.45 21.90 -9.59
C SER A 178 34.86 20.60 -10.16
N ASP A 179 35.69 19.59 -10.44
CA ASP A 179 35.19 18.32 -10.97
C ASP A 179 34.47 17.48 -9.89
N LEU A 180 33.22 17.85 -9.66
CA LEU A 180 32.25 17.15 -8.82
C LEU A 180 31.98 15.72 -9.31
N TRP A 181 32.46 15.34 -10.49
CA TRP A 181 32.26 14.00 -11.05
C TRP A 181 32.79 12.91 -10.13
N SER A 182 33.97 13.12 -9.55
CA SER A 182 34.58 12.21 -8.57
C SER A 182 33.69 12.03 -7.33
N VAL A 183 33.16 13.13 -6.79
CA VAL A 183 32.25 13.14 -5.63
C VAL A 183 30.92 12.46 -5.97
N ARG A 184 30.36 12.74 -7.16
CA ARG A 184 29.13 12.11 -7.66
C ARG A 184 29.31 10.60 -7.85
N HIS A 185 30.44 10.16 -8.39
CA HIS A 185 30.77 8.73 -8.56
C HIS A 185 30.95 8.05 -7.21
N ALA A 186 31.65 8.69 -6.27
CA ALA A 186 31.80 8.18 -4.91
C ALA A 186 30.43 8.05 -4.20
N ALA A 187 29.53 9.01 -4.38
CA ALA A 187 28.18 8.94 -3.83
C ALA A 187 27.35 7.81 -4.47
N LEU A 188 27.43 7.64 -5.79
CA LEU A 188 26.75 6.56 -6.51
C LEU A 188 27.27 5.19 -6.05
N GLU A 189 28.59 5.00 -5.95
CA GLU A 189 29.18 3.76 -5.45
C GLU A 189 28.69 3.44 -4.02
N ARG A 190 28.60 4.43 -3.13
CA ARG A 190 28.03 4.24 -1.78
C ARG A 190 26.58 3.81 -1.83
N PHE A 191 25.77 4.43 -2.68
CA PHE A 191 24.36 4.05 -2.86
C PHE A 191 24.24 2.60 -3.35
N VAL A 192 25.03 2.23 -4.35
CA VAL A 192 25.07 0.85 -4.89
C VAL A 192 25.51 -0.15 -3.82
N GLN A 193 26.53 0.17 -3.01
CA GLN A 193 26.97 -0.68 -1.89
C GLN A 193 25.89 -0.82 -0.82
N ALA A 194 25.18 0.26 -0.48
CA ALA A 194 24.05 0.22 0.46
C ALA A 194 22.92 -0.68 -0.06
N ALA A 195 22.53 -0.52 -1.33
CA ALA A 195 21.51 -1.35 -1.96
C ALA A 195 21.91 -2.84 -1.97
N ARG A 196 23.15 -3.16 -2.36
CA ARG A 196 23.69 -4.53 -2.31
C ARG A 196 23.62 -5.13 -0.90
N THR A 197 24.00 -4.34 0.10
CA THR A 197 23.97 -4.74 1.51
C THR A 197 22.55 -5.08 1.97
N ILE A 198 21.57 -4.22 1.66
CA ILE A 198 20.16 -4.44 2.01
C ILE A 198 19.62 -5.70 1.32
N ILE A 199 19.88 -5.87 0.03
CA ILE A 199 19.44 -7.03 -0.73
C ILE A 199 19.98 -8.34 -0.12
N ILE A 200 21.27 -8.36 0.24
CA ILE A 200 21.90 -9.55 0.82
C ILE A 200 21.40 -9.81 2.25
N ARG A 201 21.20 -8.78 3.07
CA ARG A 201 20.56 -8.91 4.39
C ARG A 201 19.16 -9.48 4.27
N ASN A 202 18.31 -8.91 3.41
CA ASN A 202 16.95 -9.42 3.17
C ASN A 202 16.95 -10.88 2.71
N ARG A 203 17.92 -11.31 1.90
CA ARG A 203 18.08 -12.73 1.54
C ARG A 203 18.47 -13.59 2.73
N ALA A 204 19.42 -13.13 3.54
CA ALA A 204 19.84 -13.83 4.75
C ALA A 204 18.66 -13.99 5.72
N ASP A 205 17.89 -12.91 5.92
CA ASP A 205 16.71 -12.91 6.79
C ASP A 205 15.61 -13.85 6.28
N LYS A 206 15.40 -13.90 4.96
CA LYS A 206 14.50 -14.89 4.35
C LYS A 206 15.01 -16.33 4.51
N ARG A 207 16.32 -16.56 4.42
CA ARG A 207 16.97 -17.90 4.54
C ARG A 207 17.04 -18.41 5.99
N LEU A 208 17.22 -17.50 6.94
CA LEU A 208 17.37 -17.79 8.37
C LEU A 208 16.25 -18.69 8.95
N PRO A 209 14.95 -18.45 8.71
CA PRO A 209 13.89 -19.31 9.24
C PRO A 209 13.94 -20.72 8.64
N PHE A 210 14.29 -20.87 7.36
CA PHE A 210 14.45 -22.19 6.74
C PHE A 210 15.60 -22.96 7.37
N LEU A 211 16.75 -22.31 7.59
CA LEU A 211 17.89 -22.91 8.30
C LEU A 211 17.53 -23.28 9.75
N LYS A 212 16.85 -22.40 10.47
CA LYS A 212 16.37 -22.68 11.84
C LYS A 212 15.42 -23.87 11.87
N ASN A 213 14.50 -23.96 10.91
CA ASN A 213 13.56 -25.07 10.79
C ASN A 213 14.26 -26.38 10.40
N LEU A 214 15.22 -26.31 9.48
CA LEU A 214 16.05 -27.45 9.08
C LEU A 214 16.82 -28.00 10.28
N VAL A 215 17.49 -27.15 11.05
CA VAL A 215 18.22 -27.53 12.27
C VAL A 215 17.27 -28.12 13.32
N LYS A 216 16.08 -27.54 13.52
CA LYS A 216 15.06 -28.11 14.42
C LYS A 216 14.62 -29.51 13.98
N LYS A 217 14.35 -29.71 12.69
CA LYS A 217 13.96 -31.02 12.13
C LYS A 217 15.10 -32.03 12.25
N PHE A 218 16.32 -31.63 11.92
CA PHE A 218 17.50 -32.48 12.05
C PHE A 218 17.76 -32.90 13.50
N ASN A 219 17.66 -31.97 14.46
CA ASN A 219 17.81 -32.27 15.89
C ASN A 219 16.71 -33.18 16.43
N ARG A 220 15.45 -33.00 16.00
CA ARG A 220 14.35 -33.95 16.31
C ARG A 220 14.65 -35.34 15.76
N LYS A 221 15.16 -35.41 14.53
CA LYS A 221 15.46 -36.67 13.86
C LYS A 221 16.65 -37.41 14.49
N LYS A 222 17.71 -36.68 14.87
CA LYS A 222 18.85 -37.21 15.63
C LYS A 222 18.39 -37.86 16.95
N LYS A 223 17.40 -37.24 17.63
CA LYS A 223 16.78 -37.82 18.83
C LYS A 223 15.98 -39.10 18.53
N MET A 224 15.38 -39.21 17.34
CA MET A 224 14.59 -40.38 16.91
C MET A 224 15.39 -41.48 16.18
N ARG A 225 16.72 -41.34 16.01
CA ARG A 225 17.58 -42.33 15.32
C ARG A 225 17.07 -42.81 13.94
N LEU A 226 16.46 -41.90 13.17
CA LEU A 226 15.91 -42.21 11.84
C LEU A 226 16.99 -42.29 10.75
N SER A 227 16.72 -43.07 9.69
CA SER A 227 17.62 -43.40 8.55
C SER A 227 18.23 -42.18 7.83
N LEU A 228 19.40 -42.36 7.22
CA LEU A 228 20.10 -41.32 6.45
C LEU A 228 19.33 -40.86 5.19
N ASP A 229 18.56 -41.74 4.55
CA ASP A 229 17.83 -41.40 3.31
C ASP A 229 16.71 -40.39 3.56
N ASP A 230 15.96 -40.55 4.66
CA ASP A 230 14.96 -39.58 5.10
C ASP A 230 15.55 -38.17 5.36
N SER A 231 16.89 -38.02 5.48
CA SER A 231 17.53 -36.72 5.75
C SER A 231 17.72 -35.92 4.47
N LYS A 232 17.93 -36.62 3.34
CA LYS A 232 18.04 -36.02 2.02
C LYS A 232 16.71 -35.41 1.60
N ASP A 233 15.60 -36.13 1.81
CA ASP A 233 14.26 -35.65 1.46
C ASP A 233 13.84 -34.39 2.24
N ILE A 234 14.21 -34.30 3.52
CA ILE A 234 13.99 -33.09 4.32
C ILE A 234 14.77 -31.91 3.73
N PHE A 235 16.01 -32.14 3.31
CA PHE A 235 16.86 -31.13 2.69
C PHE A 235 16.31 -30.66 1.34
N GLU A 236 15.91 -31.60 0.48
CA GLU A 236 15.32 -31.36 -0.83
C GLU A 236 14.01 -30.54 -0.70
N SER A 237 13.17 -30.89 0.28
CA SER A 237 11.88 -30.22 0.50
C SER A 237 12.04 -28.78 1.00
N GLU A 238 12.97 -28.52 1.92
CA GLU A 238 13.25 -27.16 2.40
C GLU A 238 13.98 -26.33 1.34
N ARG A 239 14.85 -26.94 0.53
CA ARG A 239 15.50 -26.28 -0.62
C ARG A 239 14.48 -25.79 -1.64
N ARG A 240 13.51 -26.62 -2.05
CA ARG A 240 12.44 -26.23 -2.99
C ARG A 240 11.58 -25.07 -2.47
N LYS A 241 11.33 -25.02 -1.16
CA LYS A 241 10.60 -23.89 -0.53
C LYS A 241 11.40 -22.60 -0.57
N LEU A 242 12.69 -22.69 -0.30
CA LEU A 242 13.59 -21.55 -0.38
C LEU A 242 13.72 -21.00 -1.80
N GLU A 243 13.89 -21.88 -2.79
CA GLU A 243 14.00 -21.49 -4.20
C GLU A 243 12.74 -20.78 -4.70
N LYS A 244 11.55 -21.18 -4.24
CA LYS A 244 10.29 -20.45 -4.54
C LYS A 244 10.24 -19.06 -3.91
N SER A 245 10.83 -18.85 -2.73
CA SER A 245 10.79 -17.56 -2.01
C SER A 245 11.79 -16.51 -2.53
N VAL A 246 12.83 -16.95 -3.26
CA VAL A 246 13.98 -16.10 -3.66
C VAL A 246 13.95 -15.70 -5.14
N LYS A 247 12.97 -16.17 -5.94
CA LYS A 247 12.94 -15.98 -7.40
C LYS A 247 13.03 -14.52 -7.88
N ASP A 248 12.55 -13.56 -7.08
CA ASP A 248 12.41 -12.18 -7.52
C ASP A 248 13.61 -11.27 -7.16
N VAL A 249 14.74 -11.82 -6.69
CA VAL A 249 15.86 -11.00 -6.19
C VAL A 249 17.10 -11.09 -7.10
N PRO A 250 17.56 -10.00 -7.74
CA PRO A 250 18.65 -10.01 -8.74
C PRO A 250 19.96 -10.61 -8.22
N PHE A 251 20.46 -11.69 -8.82
CA PHE A 251 21.57 -12.49 -8.28
C PHE A 251 22.87 -11.69 -8.12
N PHE A 252 23.31 -11.49 -6.86
CA PHE A 252 24.56 -10.82 -6.51
C PHE A 252 25.30 -11.66 -5.46
N ARG A 253 26.61 -11.87 -5.66
CA ARG A 253 27.48 -12.58 -4.71
C ARG A 253 27.91 -11.64 -3.58
N ALA A 254 28.09 -12.20 -2.38
CA ALA A 254 28.54 -11.44 -1.20
C ALA A 254 29.93 -10.81 -1.38
N GLU A 255 30.76 -11.38 -2.25
CA GLU A 255 32.08 -10.87 -2.64
C GLU A 255 32.02 -9.46 -3.26
N LYS A 256 30.88 -9.06 -3.83
CA LYS A 256 30.68 -7.73 -4.43
C LYS A 256 30.32 -6.64 -3.40
N ILE A 257 30.08 -7.00 -2.13
CA ILE A 257 29.96 -6.04 -1.03
C ILE A 257 31.36 -5.67 -0.58
N GLN A 258 31.70 -4.39 -0.70
CA GLN A 258 32.95 -3.89 -0.14
C GLN A 258 32.91 -4.00 1.39
N LYS A 259 34.03 -4.42 1.99
CA LYS A 259 34.19 -4.38 3.45
C LYS A 259 34.01 -2.94 3.94
N PHE A 260 33.50 -2.78 5.16
CA PHE A 260 33.39 -1.47 5.78
C PHE A 260 34.73 -0.73 5.68
N ARG A 261 34.69 0.47 5.12
CA ARG A 261 35.81 1.40 5.01
C ARG A 261 35.29 2.77 5.41
N PHE A 262 36.15 3.55 6.06
CA PHE A 262 35.82 4.93 6.37
C PHE A 262 35.54 5.70 5.07
N PRO A 263 34.54 6.60 5.07
CA PRO A 263 34.27 7.44 3.92
C PRO A 263 35.53 8.20 3.54
N ILE A 264 36.04 7.98 2.33
CA ILE A 264 37.07 8.86 1.77
C ILE A 264 36.34 10.18 1.48
N TYR A 265 36.60 11.19 2.31
CA TYR A 265 36.21 12.56 2.01
C TYR A 265 37.19 13.08 0.97
N VAL A 266 36.75 13.13 -0.28
CA VAL A 266 37.46 13.92 -1.30
C VAL A 266 36.99 15.33 -1.05
N ASN A 267 37.85 16.15 -0.46
CA ASN A 267 37.55 17.57 -0.29
C ASN A 267 37.31 18.13 -1.69
N PRO A 268 36.11 18.64 -2.02
CA PRO A 268 35.96 19.37 -3.25
C PRO A 268 36.96 20.53 -3.18
N ASP A 269 37.81 20.66 -4.19
CA ASP A 269 38.72 21.81 -4.35
C ASP A 269 37.93 23.07 -4.76
N VAL A 270 36.74 23.20 -4.18
CA VAL A 270 35.86 24.34 -4.29
C VAL A 270 36.35 25.27 -3.20
N LYS A 271 37.05 26.33 -3.61
CA LYS A 271 37.10 27.54 -2.79
C LYS A 271 35.66 27.91 -2.47
N ASP A 272 35.34 27.96 -1.19
CA ASP A 272 34.07 28.52 -0.74
C ASP A 272 34.13 30.03 -1.04
N ASP A 273 33.77 30.40 -2.27
CA ASP A 273 33.75 31.79 -2.74
C ASP A 273 32.72 32.65 -1.97
N MET A 274 32.00 32.05 -1.02
CA MET A 274 31.04 32.68 -0.12
C MET A 274 31.51 32.72 1.35
N ALA A 275 32.73 32.29 1.65
CA ALA A 275 33.35 32.52 2.95
C ALA A 275 34.03 33.91 2.96
N PRO A 276 33.64 34.85 3.84
CA PRO A 276 34.25 36.18 3.93
C PRO A 276 35.71 36.16 4.41
#